data_AF-A0A7V9HZ29-F1
#
_entry.id   AF-A0A7V9HZ29-F1
#
_cell.length_a   1.000
_cell.length_b   1.000
_cell.length_c   1.000
_cell.angle_alpha   90.00
_cell.angle_beta   90.00
_cell.angle_gamma   90.00
#
_symmetry.space_group_name_H-M   'P 1'
#
loop_
_entity.id
_entity.type
_entity.pdbx_description
1 polymer ?
#
loop_
_entity_poly.entity_id
_entity_poly.type
_entity_poly.pdbx_seq_one_letter_code
_entity_poly.pdbx_strand_id
1 'polypeptide(L)'
;MKEHTERGKGDRMKPRTYRNVIGTNLRQLRQQQGLRQDDLANLGRANGLDWTRATVAAIELGRRSLAGDEEMLLQATLDVPDLHKELRATDGLGEDDEIEIGDGYILTTAEWRSLANG
;
A
#
# COMPACT_ATOMS: atom_id res chain seq x y z
N MET A 1 18.92 15.43 -37.81
CA MET A 1 19.64 14.48 -36.96
C MET A 1 18.68 14.05 -35.87
N LYS A 2 18.00 12.91 -36.05
CA LYS A 2 17.08 12.34 -35.05
C LYS A 2 17.86 11.22 -34.39
N GLU A 3 18.28 11.42 -33.14
CA GLU A 3 19.03 10.41 -32.40
C GLU A 3 18.10 9.26 -32.05
N HIS A 4 18.56 8.09 -32.47
CA HIS A 4 17.97 6.79 -32.23
C HIS A 4 17.92 6.51 -30.73
N THR A 5 16.72 6.13 -30.29
CA THR A 5 16.41 4.99 -29.42
C THR A 5 17.62 4.11 -29.08
N GLU A 6 17.93 4.02 -27.79
CA GLU A 6 18.40 2.80 -27.10
C GLU A 6 18.63 3.12 -25.61
N ARG A 7 17.56 3.22 -24.81
CA ARG A 7 17.65 2.91 -23.37
C ARG A 7 17.27 1.44 -23.20
N GLY A 8 18.23 0.68 -22.69
CA GLY A 8 18.23 -0.77 -22.65
C GLY A 8 16.94 -1.38 -22.12
N LYS A 9 16.53 -2.45 -22.80
CA LYS A 9 15.53 -3.44 -22.39
C LYS A 9 16.13 -4.31 -21.27
N GLY A 10 16.47 -3.69 -20.15
CA GLY A 10 16.94 -4.35 -18.93
C GLY A 10 15.84 -4.22 -17.88
N ASP A 11 15.13 -5.32 -17.65
CA ASP A 11 14.21 -5.51 -16.51
C ASP A 11 13.37 -4.27 -16.14
N ARG A 12 12.30 -3.99 -16.92
CA ARG A 12 11.25 -3.09 -16.41
C ARG A 12 10.69 -3.75 -15.16
N MET A 13 11.19 -3.34 -13.99
CA MET A 13 10.62 -3.71 -12.71
C MET A 13 9.11 -3.47 -12.85
N LYS A 14 8.32 -4.54 -12.69
CA LYS A 14 6.86 -4.42 -12.84
C LYS A 14 6.38 -3.27 -11.95
N PRO A 15 5.45 -2.42 -12.44
CA PRO A 15 4.89 -1.34 -11.65
C PRO A 15 4.43 -1.88 -10.29
N ARG A 16 4.69 -1.12 -9.23
CA ARG A 16 4.20 -1.51 -7.91
C ARG A 16 2.68 -1.33 -7.93
N THR A 17 1.90 -2.30 -7.48
CA THR A 17 0.45 -2.10 -7.46
C THR A 17 0.04 -1.22 -6.27
N TYR A 18 -1.09 -0.51 -6.39
CA TYR A 18 -1.76 0.19 -5.27
C TYR A 18 -1.84 -0.68 -4.02
N ARG A 19 -2.21 -1.96 -4.20
CA ARG A 19 -2.33 -2.93 -3.10
C ARG A 19 -0.98 -3.22 -2.45
N ASN A 20 0.10 -3.24 -3.23
CA ASN A 20 1.45 -3.42 -2.68
C ASN A 20 1.91 -2.20 -1.89
N VAL A 21 1.54 -0.98 -2.30
CA VAL A 21 1.83 0.25 -1.51
C VAL A 21 1.12 0.15 -0.16
N ILE A 22 -0.20 -0.01 -0.16
CA ILE A 22 -1.01 -0.14 1.07
C ILE A 22 -0.48 -1.26 1.97
N GLY A 23 -0.24 -2.45 1.40
CA GLY A 23 0.24 -3.61 2.15
C GLY A 23 1.62 -3.40 2.77
N THR A 24 2.53 -2.75 2.06
CA THR A 24 3.88 -2.44 2.56
C THR A 24 3.79 -1.46 3.72
N ASN A 25 2.99 -0.40 3.59
CA ASN A 25 2.86 0.61 4.62
C ASN A 25 2.14 0.07 5.86
N LEU A 26 1.07 -0.71 5.69
CA LEU A 26 0.42 -1.41 6.81
C LEU A 26 1.40 -2.30 7.58
N ARG A 27 2.25 -3.05 6.86
CA ARG A 27 3.29 -3.88 7.48
C ARG A 27 4.26 -3.04 8.30
N GLN A 28 4.71 -1.91 7.77
CA GLN A 28 5.64 -1.01 8.45
C GLN A 28 5.01 -0.43 9.72
N LEU A 29 3.80 0.12 9.63
CA LEU A 29 3.06 0.66 10.78
C LEU A 29 2.86 -0.40 11.86
N ARG A 30 2.45 -1.61 11.47
CA ARG A 30 2.31 -2.75 12.39
C ARG A 30 3.63 -3.08 13.09
N GLN A 31 4.73 -3.13 12.33
CA GLN A 31 6.05 -3.45 12.87
C GLN A 31 6.59 -2.36 13.80
N GLN A 32 6.33 -1.09 13.51
CA GLN A 32 6.71 0.04 14.37
C GLN A 32 6.02 -0.03 15.74
N GLN A 33 4.80 -0.57 15.78
CA GLN A 33 4.07 -0.83 17.04
C GLN A 33 4.46 -2.17 17.70
N GLY A 34 5.43 -2.91 17.16
CA GLY A 34 5.89 -4.19 17.72
C GLY A 34 4.90 -5.35 17.56
N LEU A 35 3.85 -5.17 16.75
CA LEU A 35 2.79 -6.16 16.58
C LEU A 35 3.19 -7.26 15.59
N ARG A 36 2.87 -8.52 15.87
CA ARG A 36 2.87 -9.61 14.88
C ARG A 36 1.62 -9.52 14.02
N GLN A 37 1.62 -10.22 12.89
CA GLN A 37 0.42 -10.30 12.03
C GLN A 37 -0.80 -10.86 12.77
N ASP A 38 -0.58 -11.82 13.67
CA ASP A 38 -1.67 -12.39 14.48
C ASP A 38 -2.18 -11.37 15.51
N ASP A 39 -1.29 -10.57 16.12
CA ASP A 39 -1.69 -9.52 17.05
C ASP A 39 -2.58 -8.48 16.36
N LEU A 40 -2.23 -8.05 15.14
CA LEU A 40 -3.06 -7.14 14.36
C LEU A 40 -4.42 -7.77 14.00
N ALA A 41 -4.44 -9.05 13.62
CA ALA A 41 -5.69 -9.76 13.36
C ALA A 41 -6.57 -9.82 14.64
N ASN A 42 -5.96 -10.06 15.80
CA ASN A 42 -6.65 -10.12 17.09
C ASN A 42 -7.25 -8.76 17.48
N LEU A 43 -6.49 -7.68 17.30
CA LEU A 43 -6.95 -6.31 17.51
C LEU A 43 -8.07 -5.94 16.53
N GLY A 44 -7.94 -6.32 15.26
CA GLY A 44 -8.98 -6.10 14.26
C GLY A 44 -10.29 -6.81 14.63
N ARG A 45 -10.22 -8.08 15.03
CA ARG A 45 -11.39 -8.84 15.51
C ARG A 45 -12.06 -8.21 16.73
N ALA A 46 -11.27 -7.67 17.66
CA ALA A 46 -11.80 -6.95 18.81
C ALA A 46 -12.60 -5.69 18.41
N ASN A 47 -12.32 -5.14 17.22
CA ASN A 47 -12.98 -3.97 16.64
C ASN A 47 -13.95 -4.32 15.49
N GLY A 48 -14.31 -5.60 15.33
CA GLY A 48 -15.34 -6.05 14.39
C GLY A 48 -14.86 -6.47 12.99
N LEU A 49 -13.54 -6.50 12.73
CA LEU A 49 -12.99 -7.07 11.50
C LEU A 49 -13.00 -8.60 11.56
N ASP A 50 -13.37 -9.30 10.48
CA ASP A 50 -13.21 -10.75 10.39
C ASP A 50 -11.82 -11.16 9.89
N TRP A 51 -10.78 -10.62 10.54
CA TRP A 51 -9.40 -10.84 10.12
C TRP A 51 -8.78 -12.05 10.78
N THR A 52 -8.12 -12.86 9.96
CA THR A 52 -7.16 -13.87 10.41
C THR A 52 -5.73 -13.39 10.15
N ARG A 53 -4.74 -14.02 10.77
CA ARG A 53 -3.32 -13.82 10.41
C ARG A 53 -3.08 -13.94 8.89
N ALA A 54 -3.77 -14.88 8.23
CA ALA A 54 -3.67 -15.06 6.78
C ALA A 54 -4.26 -13.88 5.99
N THR A 55 -5.31 -13.26 6.52
CA THR A 55 -5.91 -12.03 5.95
C THR A 55 -4.91 -10.89 6.00
N VAL A 56 -4.29 -10.66 7.16
CA VAL A 56 -3.23 -9.65 7.34
C VAL A 56 -2.08 -9.92 6.38
N ALA A 57 -1.59 -11.16 6.31
CA ALA A 57 -0.51 -11.53 5.39
C ALA A 57 -0.87 -11.30 3.91
N ALA A 58 -2.12 -11.58 3.51
CA ALA A 58 -2.58 -11.35 2.14
C ALA A 58 -2.66 -9.86 1.79
N ILE A 59 -3.11 -9.01 2.73
CA ILE A 59 -3.11 -7.54 2.57
C ILE A 59 -1.67 -7.04 2.46
N GLU A 60 -0.78 -7.44 3.38
CA GLU A 60 0.61 -6.98 3.39
C GLU A 60 1.41 -7.37 2.14
N LEU A 61 1.04 -8.47 1.50
CA LEU A 61 1.63 -8.92 0.23
C LEU A 61 0.94 -8.31 -1.01
N GLY A 62 -0.07 -7.47 -0.82
CA GLY A 62 -0.89 -6.89 -1.90
C GLY A 62 -1.75 -7.90 -2.65
N ARG A 63 -1.92 -9.11 -2.11
CA ARG A 63 -2.73 -10.19 -2.71
C ARG A 63 -4.23 -10.01 -2.44
N ARG A 64 -4.59 -9.23 -1.43
CA ARG A 64 -5.95 -8.86 -1.04
C ARG A 64 -6.03 -7.35 -0.88
N SER A 65 -7.10 -6.73 -1.37
CA SER A 65 -7.39 -5.32 -1.11
C SER A 65 -7.77 -5.11 0.36
N LEU A 66 -7.46 -3.93 0.89
CA LEU A 66 -8.10 -3.41 2.09
C LEU A 66 -9.39 -2.70 1.66
N ALA A 67 -10.55 -3.13 2.15
CA ALA A 67 -11.80 -2.45 1.85
C ALA A 67 -11.93 -1.14 2.66
N GLY A 68 -12.76 -0.20 2.18
CA GLY A 68 -12.85 1.13 2.80
C GLY A 68 -13.43 1.11 4.22
N ASP A 69 -14.42 0.25 4.47
CA ASP A 69 -14.96 0.00 5.81
C ASP A 69 -13.91 -0.67 6.73
N GLU A 70 -13.13 -1.61 6.19
CA GLU A 70 -12.03 -2.21 6.94
C GLU A 70 -10.97 -1.18 7.33
N GLU A 71 -10.63 -0.26 6.42
CA GLU A 71 -9.71 0.85 6.68
C GLU A 71 -10.23 1.77 7.80
N MET A 72 -11.52 2.08 7.81
CA MET A 72 -12.14 2.88 8.87
C MET A 72 -12.07 2.19 10.23
N LEU A 73 -12.31 0.88 10.29
CA LEU A 73 -12.17 0.10 11.53
C LEU A 73 -10.70 -0.04 11.95
N LEU A 74 -9.79 -0.12 10.99
CA LEU A 74 -8.36 -0.18 11.24
C LEU A 74 -7.83 1.11 11.87
N GLN A 75 -8.39 2.27 11.50
CA GLN A 75 -8.09 3.56 12.13
C GLN A 75 -8.43 3.57 13.63
N ALA A 76 -9.44 2.83 14.07
CA ALA A 76 -9.75 2.65 15.50
C ALA A 76 -8.90 1.57 16.17
N THR A 77 -8.25 0.72 15.37
CA THR A 77 -7.46 -0.43 15.85
C THR A 77 -5.99 -0.06 16.06
N LEU A 78 -5.43 0.75 15.18
CA LEU A 78 -4.05 1.22 15.24
C LEU A 78 -4.00 2.65 15.78
N ASP A 79 -3.11 2.91 16.72
CA ASP A 79 -2.84 4.26 17.22
C ASP A 79 -1.94 5.04 16.23
N VAL A 80 -2.50 5.36 15.06
CA VAL A 80 -1.82 6.07 13.98
C VAL A 80 -2.67 7.27 13.58
N PRO A 81 -2.20 8.51 13.80
CA PRO A 81 -2.86 9.70 13.27
C PRO A 81 -2.96 9.63 11.74
N ASP A 82 -4.14 9.89 11.19
CA ASP A 82 -4.36 9.98 9.74
C ASP A 82 -3.91 8.72 8.97
N LEU A 83 -4.34 7.54 9.45
CA LEU A 83 -3.97 6.23 8.89
C LEU A 83 -4.17 6.16 7.38
N HIS A 84 -5.21 6.84 6.87
CA HIS A 84 -5.50 6.93 5.44
C HIS A 84 -4.31 7.44 4.63
N LYS A 85 -3.65 8.50 5.10
CA LYS A 85 -2.47 9.09 4.44
C LYS A 85 -1.27 8.18 4.59
N GLU A 86 -1.03 7.65 5.78
CA GLU A 86 0.10 6.76 6.05
C GLU A 86 0.05 5.49 5.18
N LEU A 87 -1.14 4.90 4.99
CA LEU A 87 -1.32 3.76 4.09
C LEU A 87 -1.00 4.12 2.64
N ARG A 88 -1.27 5.35 2.21
CA ARG A 88 -1.07 5.84 0.83
C ARG A 88 0.28 6.52 0.60
N ALA A 89 1.12 6.61 1.64
CA ALA A 89 2.43 7.22 1.54
C ALA A 89 3.28 6.51 0.49
N THR A 90 4.04 7.29 -0.26
CA THR A 90 4.96 6.80 -1.30
C THR A 90 6.39 7.13 -0.92
N ASP A 91 6.70 7.03 0.37
CA ASP A 91 8.02 7.28 0.91
C ASP A 91 9.04 6.29 0.32
N GLY A 92 10.18 6.82 -0.10
CA GLY A 92 11.22 6.04 -0.77
C GLY A 92 10.92 5.70 -2.24
N LEU A 93 9.84 6.21 -2.84
CA LEU A 93 9.61 6.18 -4.28
C LEU A 93 10.00 7.52 -4.94
N GLY A 94 10.70 7.42 -6.06
CA GLY A 94 11.02 8.55 -6.94
C GLY A 94 9.76 9.08 -7.64
N GLU A 95 9.80 10.31 -8.17
CA GLU A 95 8.62 10.94 -8.77
C GLU A 95 8.07 10.18 -9.97
N ASP A 96 8.97 9.63 -10.80
CA ASP A 96 8.65 8.89 -12.02
C ASP A 96 8.37 7.38 -11.76
N ASP A 97 8.42 6.92 -10.50
CA ASP A 97 8.11 5.52 -10.20
C ASP A 97 6.63 5.22 -10.51
N GLU A 98 6.40 4.14 -11.25
CA GLU A 98 5.08 3.73 -11.71
C GLU A 98 4.32 2.91 -10.66
N ILE A 99 3.06 3.31 -10.42
CA ILE A 99 2.10 2.63 -9.57
C ILE A 99 0.88 2.21 -10.39
N GLU A 100 0.61 0.91 -10.47
CA GLU A 100 -0.61 0.39 -11.10
C GLU A 100 -1.78 0.40 -10.09
N ILE A 101 -2.85 1.13 -10.38
CA ILE A 101 -4.01 1.25 -9.46
C ILE A 101 -5.15 0.29 -9.77
N GLY A 102 -5.12 -0.38 -10.92
CA GLY A 102 -6.09 -1.39 -11.33
C GLY A 102 -6.32 -1.40 -12.84
N ASP A 103 -6.67 -2.57 -13.39
CA ASP A 103 -7.01 -2.76 -14.81
C ASP A 103 -5.98 -2.18 -15.81
N GLY A 104 -4.69 -2.22 -15.44
CA GLY A 104 -3.59 -1.67 -16.24
C GLY A 104 -3.48 -0.14 -16.23
N TYR A 105 -4.27 0.56 -15.41
CA TYR A 105 -4.12 2.00 -15.21
C TYR A 105 -2.91 2.26 -14.31
N ILE A 106 -1.97 3.04 -14.85
CA ILE A 106 -0.68 3.35 -14.22
C ILE A 106 -0.62 4.86 -13.98
N LEU A 107 -0.19 5.22 -12.78
CA LEU A 107 0.15 6.58 -12.40
C LEU A 107 1.63 6.64 -12.05
N THR A 108 2.26 7.78 -12.31
CA THR A 108 3.51 8.14 -11.64
C THR A 108 3.25 8.41 -10.16
N THR A 109 4.29 8.29 -9.36
CA THR A 109 4.22 8.64 -7.94
C THR A 109 3.88 10.12 -7.73
N ALA A 110 4.31 11.00 -8.63
CA ALA A 110 3.90 12.42 -8.63
C ALA A 110 2.39 12.60 -8.82
N GLU A 111 1.80 11.95 -9.83
CA GLU A 111 0.35 11.99 -10.07
C GLU A 111 -0.45 11.40 -8.90
N TRP A 112 0.04 10.28 -8.35
CA TRP A 112 -0.54 9.68 -7.15
C TRP A 112 -0.58 10.66 -5.98
N ARG A 113 0.53 11.34 -5.67
CA ARG A 113 0.60 12.31 -4.56
C ARG A 113 -0.34 13.49 -4.80
N SER A 114 -0.53 13.90 -6.05
CA SER A 114 -1.51 14.94 -6.39
C SER A 114 -2.96 14.49 -6.11
N LEU A 115 -3.29 13.21 -6.36
CA LEU A 115 -4.63 12.67 -6.11
C LEU A 115 -4.87 12.34 -4.64
N ALA A 116 -3.87 11.86 -3.93
CA ALA A 116 -3.97 11.45 -2.52
C ALA A 116 -4.00 12.64 -1.54
N ASN A 117 -3.57 13.83 -1.97
CA ASN A 117 -3.56 15.05 -1.16
C ASN A 117 -4.65 16.06 -1.55
N GLY A 118 -5.48 15.75 -2.54
CA GLY A 118 -6.66 16.55 -2.93
C GLY A 118 -7.91 16.09 -2.19
#